data_AF-A0A834K4L5-F1
#
_entry.id   AF-A0A834K4L5-F1
#
_cell.length_a   1.000
_cell.length_b   1.000
_cell.length_c   1.000
_cell.angle_alpha   90.00
_cell.angle_beta   90.00
_cell.angle_gamma   90.00
#
_symmetry.space_group_name_H-M   'P 1'
#
loop_
_entity.id
_entity.type
_entity.pdbx_description
1 polymer ?
#
loop_
_entity_poly.entity_id
_entity_poly.type
_entity_poly.pdbx_seq_one_letter_code
_entity_poly.pdbx_strand_id
1 'polypeptide(L)'
;MLTFFDSIKMKFVYPNLIALELGPDTSAYIPLILTQLIEIINRPNTPKTLLENTAITIGRLGYVCPHDVAPMLQQFVRQWCTSLRTIRDNEEKDSAFRGMCQMVTVNPGGVVNDFMYFCDAIASWATPRDDLKDMFQKILHGFKNQVGPENWKRFSDQFPLPLSERLHNMYGV
;
A
#
# COMPACT_ATOMS: atom_id res chain seq x y z
N MET A 1 6.05 23.48 -7.44
CA MET A 1 5.89 22.25 -6.65
C MET A 1 4.43 22.04 -6.23
N LEU A 2 3.78 23.02 -5.58
CA LEU A 2 2.33 22.99 -5.29
C LEU A 2 1.46 22.81 -6.54
N THR A 3 1.75 23.52 -7.63
CA THR A 3 1.02 23.41 -8.90
C THR A 3 1.12 22.04 -9.58
N PHE A 4 2.23 21.32 -9.40
CA PHE A 4 2.39 19.95 -9.91
C PHE A 4 1.56 18.97 -9.07
N PHE A 5 1.59 19.13 -7.74
CA PHE A 5 0.78 18.33 -6.83
C PHE A 5 -0.72 18.63 -6.91
N ASP A 6 -1.13 19.85 -7.25
CA ASP A 6 -2.54 20.19 -7.46
C ASP A 6 -3.07 19.66 -8.80
N SER A 7 -2.23 19.70 -9.85
CA SER A 7 -2.55 19.05 -11.14
C SER A 7 -2.60 17.52 -11.01
N ILE A 8 -1.71 16.94 -10.20
CA ILE A 8 -1.74 15.51 -9.83
C ILE A 8 -2.94 15.20 -8.93
N LYS A 9 -3.26 16.00 -7.92
CA LYS A 9 -4.44 15.76 -7.06
C LYS A 9 -5.71 15.67 -7.89
N MET A 10 -5.94 16.59 -8.84
CA MET A 10 -7.11 16.51 -9.72
C MET A 10 -7.12 15.25 -10.61
N LYS A 11 -5.95 14.78 -11.06
CA LYS A 11 -5.82 13.56 -11.90
C LYS A 11 -5.89 12.25 -11.12
N PHE A 12 -5.50 12.24 -9.85
CA PHE A 12 -5.46 11.03 -9.02
C PHE A 12 -6.73 10.78 -8.21
N VAL A 13 -7.59 11.79 -7.97
CA VAL A 13 -8.86 11.64 -7.25
C VAL A 13 -9.83 10.68 -7.97
N TYR A 14 -9.69 10.52 -9.28
CA TYR A 14 -10.46 9.55 -10.06
C TYR A 14 -9.50 8.55 -10.71
N PRO A 15 -9.32 7.33 -10.16
CA PRO A 15 -8.48 6.31 -10.79
C PRO A 15 -8.94 5.97 -12.23
N ASN A 16 -10.23 6.16 -12.52
CA ASN A 16 -10.76 6.06 -13.88
C ASN A 16 -10.21 7.14 -14.82
N LEU A 17 -9.91 8.37 -14.37
CA LEU A 17 -9.37 9.43 -15.24
C LEU A 17 -7.90 9.22 -15.62
N ILE A 18 -7.08 8.52 -14.81
CA ILE A 18 -5.70 8.18 -15.21
C ILE A 18 -5.73 7.21 -16.39
N ALA A 19 -6.55 6.15 -16.32
CA ALA A 19 -6.69 5.18 -17.39
C ALA A 19 -7.45 5.72 -18.62
N LEU A 20 -8.43 6.62 -18.42
CA LEU A 20 -9.23 7.21 -19.50
C LEU A 20 -8.53 8.36 -20.24
N GLU A 21 -7.66 9.15 -19.60
CA GLU A 21 -6.99 10.29 -20.26
C GLU A 21 -5.59 9.96 -20.82
N LEU A 22 -4.88 8.95 -20.29
CA LEU A 22 -3.47 8.71 -20.65
C LEU A 22 -3.24 7.63 -21.71
N GLY A 23 -4.28 6.90 -22.13
CA GLY A 23 -4.23 5.97 -23.26
C GLY A 23 -3.21 4.81 -23.11
N PRO A 24 -3.02 4.00 -24.16
CA PRO A 24 -2.10 2.85 -24.13
C PRO A 24 -0.62 3.20 -23.89
N ASP A 25 -0.22 4.48 -23.98
CA ASP A 25 1.16 4.93 -23.78
C ASP A 25 1.52 5.19 -22.29
N THR A 26 0.57 5.03 -21.38
CA THR A 26 0.75 5.36 -19.96
C THR A 26 1.89 4.56 -19.31
N SER A 27 2.02 3.27 -19.63
CA SER A 27 3.06 2.39 -19.05
C SER A 27 4.48 2.88 -19.32
N ALA A 28 4.73 3.64 -20.40
CA ALA A 28 6.06 4.18 -20.70
C ALA A 28 6.52 5.25 -19.68
N TYR A 29 5.58 5.97 -19.06
CA TYR A 29 5.88 7.01 -18.07
C TYR A 29 5.91 6.51 -16.63
N ILE A 30 5.31 5.34 -16.36
CA ILE A 30 5.21 4.76 -15.02
C ILE A 30 6.59 4.59 -14.36
N PRO A 31 7.63 4.03 -15.01
CA PRO A 31 8.94 3.88 -14.38
C PRO A 31 9.59 5.21 -13.97
N LEU A 32 9.46 6.23 -14.81
CA LEU A 32 10.03 7.57 -14.58
C LEU A 32 9.36 8.30 -13.41
N ILE A 33 8.03 8.20 -13.32
CA ILE A 33 7.26 8.80 -12.23
C ILE A 33 7.52 8.01 -10.93
N LEU A 34 7.47 6.68 -11.01
CA LEU A 34 7.66 5.81 -9.85
C LEU A 34 9.02 6.01 -9.19
N THR A 35 10.08 6.13 -9.98
CA THR A 35 11.44 6.39 -9.45
C THR A 35 11.47 7.66 -8.60
N GLN A 36 10.89 8.76 -9.09
CA GLN A 36 10.84 10.03 -8.34
C GLN A 36 9.97 9.93 -7.07
N LEU A 37 8.85 9.20 -7.13
CA LEU A 37 8.00 8.98 -5.95
C LEU A 37 8.71 8.14 -4.88
N ILE A 38 9.49 7.14 -5.29
CA ILE A 38 10.31 6.32 -4.39
C ILE A 38 11.42 7.17 -3.75
N GLU A 39 12.03 8.08 -4.49
CA GLU A 39 13.00 9.03 -3.90
C GLU A 39 12.34 9.95 -2.87
N ILE A 40 11.15 10.48 -3.17
CA ILE A 40 10.42 11.38 -2.26
C ILE A 40 9.99 10.65 -0.98
N ILE A 41 9.41 9.45 -1.10
CA ILE A 41 8.87 8.72 0.06
C ILE A 41 9.97 8.25 1.02
N ASN A 42 11.19 8.05 0.52
CA ASN A 42 12.35 7.66 1.32
C ASN A 42 13.22 8.85 1.78
N ARG A 43 12.89 10.08 1.36
CA ARG A 43 13.70 11.25 1.69
C ARG A 43 13.55 11.62 3.17
N PRO A 44 14.67 11.76 3.92
CA PRO A 44 14.62 12.18 5.32
C PRO A 44 14.10 13.62 5.45
N ASN A 45 13.52 13.94 6.61
CA ASN A 45 12.99 15.27 6.93
C ASN A 45 11.91 15.78 5.95
N THR A 46 11.21 14.87 5.28
CA THR A 46 10.11 15.20 4.37
C THR A 46 8.84 15.50 5.15
N PRO A 47 8.09 16.57 4.81
CA PRO A 47 6.83 16.89 5.49
C PRO A 47 5.83 15.73 5.42
N LYS A 48 5.15 15.45 6.54
CA LYS A 48 4.18 14.35 6.67
C LYS A 48 3.15 14.32 5.54
N THR A 49 2.53 15.45 5.25
CA THR A 49 1.50 15.55 4.19
C THR A 49 2.05 15.22 2.80
N LEU A 50 3.32 15.50 2.53
CA LEU A 50 3.95 15.13 1.27
C LEU A 50 4.18 13.61 1.21
N LEU A 51 4.62 12.98 2.30
CA LEU A 51 4.77 11.52 2.38
C LEU A 51 3.42 10.81 2.19
N GLU A 52 2.36 11.30 2.84
CA GLU A 52 1.00 10.78 2.72
C GLU A 52 0.49 10.84 1.27
N ASN A 53 0.61 12.00 0.61
CA ASN A 53 0.20 12.16 -0.79
C ASN A 53 1.04 11.29 -1.72
N THR A 54 2.34 11.16 -1.46
CA THR A 54 3.25 10.31 -2.25
C THR A 54 2.85 8.84 -2.13
N ALA A 55 2.57 8.37 -0.91
CA ALA A 55 2.10 7.01 -0.66
C ALA A 55 0.74 6.72 -1.34
N ILE A 56 -0.23 7.64 -1.22
CA ILE A 56 -1.53 7.52 -1.92
C ILE A 56 -1.31 7.40 -3.44
N THR A 57 -0.44 8.25 -3.99
CA THR A 57 -0.12 8.26 -5.43
C THR A 57 0.50 6.94 -5.88
N ILE A 58 1.50 6.42 -5.17
CA ILE A 58 2.11 5.11 -5.48
C ILE A 58 1.07 3.99 -5.41
N GLY A 59 0.22 3.98 -4.38
CA GLY A 59 -0.86 2.99 -4.26
C GLY A 59 -1.81 3.03 -5.45
N ARG A 60 -2.23 4.23 -5.88
CA ARG A 60 -3.11 4.41 -7.05
C ARG A 60 -2.44 4.03 -8.37
N LEU A 61 -1.14 4.29 -8.53
CA LEU A 61 -0.39 3.77 -9.69
C LEU A 61 -0.39 2.24 -9.71
N GLY A 62 -0.17 1.60 -8.55
CA GLY A 62 -0.25 0.15 -8.41
C GLY A 62 -1.63 -0.43 -8.66
N TYR A 63 -2.70 0.36 -8.50
CA TYR A 63 -4.06 -0.05 -8.83
C TYR A 63 -4.33 -0.10 -10.34
N VAL A 64 -3.67 0.77 -11.11
CA VAL A 64 -3.83 0.86 -12.57
C VAL A 64 -2.82 -0.05 -13.29
N CYS A 65 -1.57 -0.05 -12.83
CA CYS A 65 -0.44 -0.73 -13.46
C CYS A 65 0.30 -1.64 -12.45
N PRO A 66 -0.35 -2.65 -11.85
CA PRO A 66 0.25 -3.46 -10.80
C PRO A 66 1.53 -4.17 -11.25
N HIS A 67 1.61 -4.64 -12.49
CA HIS A 67 2.80 -5.31 -13.02
C HIS A 67 4.02 -4.39 -13.18
N ASP A 68 3.80 -3.10 -13.42
CA ASP A 68 4.88 -2.12 -13.58
C ASP A 68 5.40 -1.63 -12.22
N VAL A 69 4.53 -1.56 -11.20
CA VAL A 69 4.88 -1.01 -9.88
C VAL A 69 5.32 -2.10 -8.89
N ALA A 70 4.71 -3.28 -8.93
CA ALA A 70 4.97 -4.37 -7.98
C ALA A 70 6.46 -4.81 -7.86
N PRO A 71 7.29 -4.78 -8.92
CA PRO A 71 8.72 -5.08 -8.81
C PRO A 71 9.47 -4.16 -7.83
N MET A 72 8.95 -2.95 -7.58
CA MET A 72 9.58 -1.93 -6.75
C MET A 72 9.08 -1.92 -5.30
N LEU A 73 8.17 -2.83 -4.91
CA LEU A 73 7.54 -2.86 -3.58
C LEU A 73 8.54 -2.73 -2.42
N GLN A 74 9.62 -3.51 -2.46
CA GLN A 74 10.65 -3.54 -1.40
C GLN A 74 11.30 -2.16 -1.18
N GLN A 75 11.27 -1.27 -2.19
CA GLN A 75 11.92 0.03 -2.10
C GLN A 75 11.08 1.07 -1.34
N PHE A 76 9.77 0.87 -1.18
CA PHE A 76 8.91 1.89 -0.58
C PHE A 76 7.94 1.35 0.48
N VAL A 77 7.70 0.03 0.54
CA VAL A 77 6.62 -0.56 1.35
C VAL A 77 6.67 -0.12 2.82
N ARG A 78 7.86 -0.07 3.42
CA ARG A 78 8.03 0.36 4.81
C ARG A 78 7.57 1.79 5.06
N GLN A 79 8.03 2.74 4.23
CA GLN A 79 7.65 4.15 4.37
C GLN A 79 6.20 4.39 3.97
N TRP A 80 5.70 3.66 2.99
CA TRP A 80 4.31 3.67 2.57
C TRP A 80 3.37 3.26 3.72
N CYS A 81 3.66 2.13 4.38
CA CYS A 81 2.90 1.65 5.52
C CYS A 81 2.94 2.65 6.68
N THR A 82 4.14 3.17 7.00
CA THR A 82 4.34 4.15 8.06
C THR A 82 3.57 5.45 7.81
N SER A 83 3.47 5.88 6.55
CA SER A 83 2.73 7.09 6.17
C SER A 83 1.22 6.87 6.26
N LEU A 84 0.69 5.81 5.64
CA LEU A 84 -0.75 5.61 5.54
C LEU A 84 -1.42 5.11 6.82
N ARG A 85 -0.68 4.47 7.75
CA ARG A 85 -1.26 4.00 9.02
C ARG A 85 -1.83 5.13 9.88
N THR A 86 -1.39 6.37 9.65
CA THR A 86 -1.84 7.53 10.44
C THR A 86 -2.98 8.30 9.79
N ILE A 87 -3.36 7.95 8.55
CA ILE A 87 -4.45 8.58 7.81
C ILE A 87 -5.77 7.94 8.23
N ARG A 88 -6.80 8.77 8.45
CA ARG A 88 -8.17 8.32 8.71
C ARG A 88 -8.73 7.60 7.49
N ASP A 89 -9.64 6.65 7.73
CA ASP A 89 -10.28 5.91 6.66
C ASP A 89 -11.09 6.86 5.76
N ASN A 90 -10.71 6.94 4.48
CA ASN A 90 -11.31 7.76 3.45
C ASN A 90 -11.10 7.10 2.06
N GLU A 91 -11.64 7.71 1.01
CA GLU A 91 -11.58 7.15 -0.35
C GLU A 91 -10.16 7.11 -0.93
N GLU A 92 -9.31 8.07 -0.55
CA GLU A 92 -7.90 8.09 -0.95
C GLU A 92 -7.13 6.92 -0.36
N LYS A 93 -7.32 6.65 0.94
CA LYS A 93 -6.71 5.51 1.62
C LYS A 93 -7.26 4.19 1.05
N ASP A 94 -8.57 4.10 0.79
CA ASP A 94 -9.21 2.90 0.21
C ASP A 94 -8.60 2.56 -1.15
N SER A 95 -8.59 3.53 -2.06
CA SER A 95 -8.00 3.34 -3.40
C SER A 95 -6.50 2.99 -3.35
N ALA A 96 -5.73 3.61 -2.45
CA ALA A 96 -4.32 3.30 -2.28
C ALA A 96 -4.07 1.88 -1.75
N PHE A 97 -4.85 1.42 -0.77
CA PHE A 97 -4.73 0.07 -0.22
C PHE A 97 -5.19 -1.01 -1.21
N ARG A 98 -6.20 -0.75 -2.05
CA ARG A 98 -6.57 -1.66 -3.13
C ARG A 98 -5.42 -1.89 -4.10
N GLY A 99 -4.76 -0.82 -4.54
CA GLY A 99 -3.58 -0.94 -5.40
C GLY A 99 -2.42 -1.65 -4.73
N MET A 100 -2.18 -1.39 -3.43
CA MET A 100 -1.19 -2.15 -2.66
C MET A 100 -1.52 -3.64 -2.61
N CYS A 101 -2.78 -4.03 -2.38
CA CYS A 101 -3.19 -5.43 -2.36
C CYS A 101 -3.01 -6.11 -3.73
N GLN A 102 -3.30 -5.41 -4.83
CA GLN A 102 -3.06 -5.91 -6.18
C GLN A 102 -1.57 -6.11 -6.45
N MET A 103 -0.72 -5.13 -6.08
CA MET A 103 0.73 -5.25 -6.21
C MET A 103 1.29 -6.43 -5.40
N VAL A 104 0.83 -6.62 -4.15
CA VAL A 104 1.25 -7.76 -3.31
C VAL A 104 0.79 -9.09 -3.90
N THR A 105 -0.36 -9.13 -4.57
CA THR A 105 -0.82 -10.33 -5.29
C THR A 105 0.10 -10.66 -6.47
N VAL A 106 0.62 -9.64 -7.17
CA VAL A 106 1.57 -9.81 -8.29
C VAL A 106 2.98 -10.17 -7.80
N ASN A 107 3.45 -9.54 -6.72
CA ASN A 107 4.79 -9.75 -6.17
C ASN A 107 4.74 -9.86 -4.62
N PRO A 108 4.33 -11.02 -4.07
CA PRO A 108 4.27 -11.21 -2.62
C PRO A 108 5.66 -11.17 -1.97
N GLY A 109 6.71 -11.57 -2.71
CA GLY A 109 8.11 -11.45 -2.28
C GLY A 109 8.52 -10.00 -1.99
N GLY A 110 7.79 -9.03 -2.54
CA GLY A 110 8.05 -7.61 -2.38
C GLY A 110 7.75 -7.05 -0.98
N VAL A 111 6.97 -7.75 -0.16
CA VAL A 111 6.55 -7.26 1.17
C VAL A 111 7.10 -8.12 2.32
N VAL A 112 7.66 -9.29 2.06
CA VAL A 112 8.03 -10.29 3.09
C VAL A 112 8.88 -9.70 4.24
N ASN A 113 9.92 -8.93 3.91
CA ASN A 113 10.84 -8.36 4.92
C ASN A 113 10.18 -7.29 5.80
N ASP A 114 9.16 -6.62 5.28
CA ASP A 114 8.46 -5.52 5.94
C ASP A 114 6.99 -5.90 6.25
N PHE A 115 6.69 -7.20 6.30
CA PHE A 115 5.31 -7.66 6.40
C PHE A 115 4.64 -7.22 7.71
N MET A 116 5.41 -7.05 8.80
CA MET A 116 4.90 -6.48 10.05
C MET A 116 4.39 -5.04 9.87
N TYR A 117 5.08 -4.21 9.07
CA TYR A 117 4.61 -2.86 8.74
C TYR A 117 3.31 -2.90 7.94
N PHE A 118 3.19 -3.87 7.03
CA PHE A 118 1.98 -4.05 6.25
C PHE A 118 0.79 -4.51 7.12
N CYS A 119 1.02 -5.46 8.04
CA CYS A 119 0.04 -5.85 9.06
C CYS A 119 -0.42 -4.66 9.91
N ASP A 120 0.49 -3.82 10.39
CA ASP A 120 0.18 -2.62 11.17
C ASP A 120 -0.61 -1.58 10.35
N ALA A 121 -0.28 -1.41 9.07
CA ALA A 121 -1.04 -0.56 8.16
C ALA A 121 -2.47 -1.08 7.92
N ILE A 122 -2.66 -2.39 7.75
CA ILE A 122 -3.98 -3.03 7.66
C ILE A 122 -4.76 -2.86 8.98
N ALA A 123 -4.10 -3.07 10.12
CA ALA A 123 -4.70 -2.90 11.43
C ALA A 123 -5.06 -1.42 11.73
N SER A 124 -4.53 -0.44 10.99
CA SER A 124 -4.94 0.96 11.17
C SER A 124 -6.39 1.25 10.75
N TRP A 125 -7.00 0.39 9.93
CA TRP A 125 -8.38 0.54 9.46
C TRP A 125 -9.38 0.30 10.57
N ALA A 126 -10.27 1.26 10.81
CA ALA A 126 -11.38 1.13 11.75
C ALA A 126 -12.54 0.35 11.14
N THR A 127 -12.97 0.74 9.94
CA THR A 127 -14.12 0.14 9.25
C THR A 127 -13.84 0.07 7.74
N PRO A 128 -12.97 -0.86 7.30
CA PRO A 128 -12.75 -1.08 5.86
C PRO A 128 -14.04 -1.58 5.22
N ARG A 129 -14.26 -1.25 3.94
CA ARG A 129 -15.34 -1.83 3.14
C ARG A 129 -15.15 -3.35 3.03
N ASP A 130 -16.23 -4.10 2.91
CA ASP A 130 -16.20 -5.58 2.94
C ASP A 130 -15.26 -6.16 1.88
N ASP A 131 -15.30 -5.61 0.67
CA ASP A 131 -14.44 -6.06 -0.43
C ASP A 131 -12.96 -5.79 -0.19
N LEU A 132 -12.61 -4.64 0.40
CA LEU A 132 -11.23 -4.35 0.82
C LEU A 132 -10.81 -5.23 2.01
N LYS A 133 -11.72 -5.48 2.95
CA LYS A 133 -11.49 -6.37 4.10
C LYS A 133 -11.18 -7.79 3.62
N ASP A 134 -11.90 -8.29 2.61
CA ASP A 134 -11.65 -9.59 1.99
C ASP A 134 -10.27 -9.65 1.34
N MET A 135 -9.83 -8.57 0.68
CA MET A 135 -8.47 -8.49 0.13
C MET A 135 -7.40 -8.60 1.24
N PHE A 136 -7.60 -7.90 2.37
CA PHE A 136 -6.71 -8.01 3.53
C PHE A 136 -6.68 -9.43 4.08
N GLN A 137 -7.83 -10.07 4.28
CA GLN A 137 -7.90 -11.45 4.75
C GLN A 137 -7.15 -12.41 3.83
N LYS A 138 -7.35 -12.31 2.51
CA LYS A 138 -6.68 -13.16 1.54
C LYS A 138 -5.16 -13.04 1.61
N ILE A 139 -4.63 -11.82 1.75
CA ILE A 139 -3.18 -11.61 1.85
C ILE A 139 -2.63 -12.12 3.18
N LEU A 140 -3.29 -11.80 4.30
CA LEU A 140 -2.84 -12.22 5.64
C LEU A 140 -2.84 -13.75 5.78
N HIS A 141 -3.94 -14.42 5.40
CA HIS A 141 -4.02 -15.88 5.40
C HIS A 141 -3.10 -16.51 4.35
N GLY A 142 -2.93 -15.88 3.19
CA GLY A 142 -1.98 -16.31 2.17
C GLY A 142 -0.55 -16.37 2.70
N PHE A 143 -0.10 -15.32 3.37
CA PHE A 143 1.23 -15.28 4.00
C PHE A 143 1.36 -16.31 5.13
N LYS A 144 0.36 -16.39 6.04
CA LYS A 144 0.32 -17.38 7.12
C LYS A 144 0.44 -18.82 6.61
N ASN A 145 -0.28 -19.16 5.55
CA ASN A 145 -0.24 -20.47 4.91
C ASN A 145 1.11 -20.75 4.24
N GLN A 146 1.71 -19.73 3.61
CA GLN A 146 3.00 -19.85 2.93
C GLN A 146 4.15 -20.11 3.90
N VAL A 147 4.20 -19.42 5.05
CA VAL A 147 5.26 -19.62 6.04
C VAL A 147 5.03 -20.84 6.93
N GLY A 148 3.77 -21.29 7.05
CA GLY A 148 3.36 -22.41 7.88
C GLY A 148 3.11 -22.01 9.34
N PRO A 149 2.36 -22.83 10.10
CA PRO A 149 1.84 -22.45 11.42
C PRO A 149 2.93 -22.17 12.46
N GLU A 150 4.03 -22.92 12.46
CA GLU A 150 5.12 -22.73 13.41
C GLU A 150 5.90 -21.43 13.18
N ASN A 151 6.23 -21.14 11.92
CA ASN A 151 6.92 -19.90 11.55
C ASN A 151 6.01 -18.69 11.71
N TRP A 152 4.71 -18.83 11.37
CA TRP A 152 3.72 -17.79 11.64
C TRP A 152 3.68 -17.45 13.12
N LYS A 153 3.60 -18.45 14.00
CA LYS A 153 3.60 -18.23 15.45
C LYS A 153 4.84 -17.47 15.91
N ARG A 154 6.04 -17.92 15.52
CA ARG A 154 7.31 -17.23 15.84
C ARG A 154 7.37 -15.80 15.32
N PHE A 155 6.72 -15.54 14.18
CA PHE A 155 6.66 -14.21 13.57
C PHE A 155 5.62 -13.32 14.30
N SER A 156 4.43 -13.83 14.57
CA SER A 156 3.36 -13.11 15.26
C SER A 156 3.70 -12.84 16.73
N ASP A 157 4.53 -13.66 17.36
CA ASP A 157 5.02 -13.43 18.73
C ASP A 157 5.89 -12.14 18.83
N GLN A 158 6.39 -11.64 17.70
CA GLN A 158 7.13 -10.37 17.64
C GLN A 158 6.20 -9.16 17.51
N PHE A 159 4.90 -9.36 17.29
CA PHE A 159 3.94 -8.27 17.16
C PHE A 159 3.70 -7.61 18.52
N PRO A 160 3.57 -6.27 18.56
CA PRO A 160 3.00 -5.61 19.73
C PRO A 160 1.61 -6.18 20.05
N LEU A 161 1.30 -6.35 21.34
CA LEU A 161 0.01 -6.93 21.77
C LEU A 161 -1.22 -6.28 21.10
N PRO A 162 -1.33 -4.93 21.00
CA PRO A 162 -2.49 -4.31 20.36
C PRO A 162 -2.63 -4.67 18.86
N LEU A 163 -1.51 -4.90 18.18
CA LEU A 163 -1.52 -5.31 16.77
C LEU A 163 -2.03 -6.75 16.65
N SER A 164 -1.51 -7.65 17.47
CA SER A 164 -1.89 -9.06 17.48
C SER A 164 -3.40 -9.24 17.76
N GLU A 165 -3.92 -8.59 18.81
CA GLU A 165 -5.34 -8.64 19.15
C GLU A 165 -6.22 -8.09 18.02
N ARG A 166 -5.81 -6.99 17.38
CA ARG A 166 -6.59 -6.39 16.31
C ARG A 166 -6.63 -7.27 15.07
N LEU A 167 -5.50 -7.87 14.69
CA LEU A 167 -5.45 -8.79 13.56
C LEU A 167 -6.27 -10.05 13.81
N HIS A 168 -6.20 -10.60 15.03
CA HIS A 168 -7.00 -11.73 15.44
C HIS A 168 -8.51 -11.41 15.36
N ASN A 169 -8.94 -10.31 15.97
CA ASN A 169 -10.34 -9.93 16.06
C ASN A 169 -10.95 -9.57 14.68
N MET A 170 -10.20 -8.90 13.81
CA MET A 170 -10.71 -8.44 12.52
C MET A 170 -10.56 -9.47 11.39
N TYR A 171 -9.50 -10.28 11.41
CA TYR A 171 -9.08 -11.11 10.28
C TYR A 171 -8.81 -12.59 10.64
N GLY A 172 -8.80 -12.96 11.93
CA GLY A 172 -8.66 -14.35 12.38
C GLY A 172 -7.28 -14.95 12.13
N VAL A 173 -6.23 -14.12 11.99
CA VAL A 173 -4.85 -14.58 11.78
C VAL A 173 -4.03 -14.61 13.06
#